data_AF-A0A401T8N8-F1
#
_entry.id   AF-A0A401T8N8-F1
#
_cell.length_a   1.000
_cell.length_b   1.000
_cell.length_c   1.000
_cell.angle_alpha   90.00
_cell.angle_beta   90.00
_cell.angle_gamma   90.00
#
_symmetry.space_group_name_H-M   'P 1'
#
loop_
_entity.id
_entity.type
_entity.pdbx_description
1 polymer ?
#
loop_
_entity_poly.entity_id
_entity_poly.type
_entity_poly.pdbx_seq_one_letter_code
_entity_poly.pdbx_strand_id
1 'polypeptide(L)' 'MFGGVCLSEICVPDLVIYLSCAVGQLKERLEKRAEDGRPDNNPKAIHRRLVTFKQNIMPLVQYYQERKLIVT' A
#
# COMPACT_ATOMS: atom_id res chain seq x y z
N MET A 1 -2.07 -10.34 17.90
CA MET A 1 -1.38 -9.11 18.34
C MET A 1 -0.06 -9.04 17.59
N PHE A 2 0.01 -8.26 16.52
CA PHE A 2 1.32 -7.93 15.93
C PHE A 2 1.85 -6.74 16.73
N GLY A 3 2.94 -6.94 17.47
CA GLY A 3 3.67 -5.86 18.12
C GLY A 3 4.35 -5.01 17.05
N GLY A 4 3.60 -4.09 16.47
CA GLY A 4 4.14 -3.07 15.58
C GLY A 4 4.46 -1.84 16.39
N VAL A 5 5.74 -1.45 16.43
CA VAL A 5 6.16 -0.15 16.95
C VAL A 5 5.40 0.92 16.18
N CYS A 6 4.71 1.81 16.89
CA CYS A 6 4.01 2.90 16.23
C CYS A 6 5.06 3.85 15.64
N LEU A 7 4.87 4.35 14.42
CA LEU A 7 5.84 5.27 13.81
C LEU A 7 6.13 6.48 14.73
N SER A 8 5.11 6.93 15.47
CA SER A 8 5.21 8.02 16.45
C SER A 8 6.14 7.73 17.63
N GLU A 9 6.45 6.46 17.90
CA GLU A 9 7.41 6.05 18.94
C GLU A 9 8.86 6.10 18.43
N ILE A 10 9.07 6.26 17.12
CA ILE A 10 10.39 6.36 16.48
C ILE A 10 10.64 7.82 16.07
N CYS A 11 9.80 8.40 15.22
CA CYS A 11 9.87 9.79 14.79
C CYS A 11 8.59 10.26 14.08
N VAL A 12 8.46 11.57 13.88
CA VAL A 12 7.43 12.14 13.00
C VAL A 12 8.06 12.34 11.61
N PRO A 13 7.47 11.82 10.53
CA PRO A 13 8.00 12.03 9.18
C PRO A 13 7.74 13.47 8.71
N ASP A 14 8.73 14.07 8.06
CA ASP A 14 8.59 15.40 7.42
C ASP A 14 7.83 15.32 6.08
N LEU A 15 7.83 14.15 5.43
CA LEU A 15 7.19 13.93 4.14
C LEU A 15 6.75 12.46 3.97
N VAL A 16 5.58 12.26 3.38
CA VAL A 16 5.00 10.98 2.99
C VAL A 16 4.70 10.99 1.49
N ILE A 17 5.19 10.00 0.76
CA ILE A 17 4.93 9.85 -0.68
C ILE A 17 3.90 8.75 -0.89
N TYR A 18 2.74 9.09 -1.44
CA TYR A 18 1.68 8.14 -1.80
C TYR A 18 1.65 7.91 -3.31
N LEU A 19 2.24 6.81 -3.75
CA LEU A 19 2.25 6.42 -5.16
C LEU A 19 0.84 6.00 -5.61
N SER A 20 0.05 6.98 -6.03
CA SER A 20 -1.32 6.75 -6.48
C SER A 20 -1.32 6.07 -7.86
N CYS A 21 -2.11 5.00 -7.99
CA CYS A 21 -2.23 4.26 -9.25
C CYS A 21 -3.60 3.58 -9.32
N ALA A 22 -4.17 3.51 -10.52
CA ALA A 22 -5.42 2.81 -10.74
C ALA A 22 -5.26 1.31 -10.43
N VAL A 23 -6.24 0.72 -9.72
CA VAL A 23 -6.19 -0.69 -9.31
C VAL A 23 -6.04 -1.63 -10.51
N GLY A 24 -6.64 -1.29 -11.67
CA GLY A 24 -6.48 -2.06 -12.91
C GLY A 24 -5.03 -2.11 -13.39
N GLN A 25 -4.32 -0.98 -13.37
CA GLN A 25 -2.91 -0.91 -13.76
C GLN A 25 -2.01 -1.65 -12.76
N LEU A 26 -2.30 -1.56 -11.46
CA LEU A 26 -1.58 -2.32 -10.43
C LEU A 26 -1.77 -3.83 -10.61
N LYS A 27 -3.00 -4.27 -10.91
CA LYS A 27 -3.33 -5.67 -11.17
C LYS A 27 -2.54 -6.20 -12.37
N GLU A 28 -2.58 -5.51 -13.51
CA GLU A 28 -1.85 -5.90 -14.73
C GLU A 28 -0.34 -6.05 -14.46
N ARG A 29 0.26 -5.09 -13.75
CA ARG A 29 1.68 -5.14 -13.38
C ARG A 29 2.01 -6.32 -12.46
N LEU A 30 1.10 -6.67 -11.54
CA LEU A 30 1.29 -7.81 -10.64
C LEU A 30 1.14 -9.15 -11.36
N GLU A 31 0.23 -9.22 -12.34
CA GLU A 31 0.04 -10.39 -13.19
C GLU A 31 1.28 -10.64 -14.06
N LYS A 32 1.82 -9.62 -14.73
CA LYS A 32 3.10 -9.72 -15.46
C LYS A 32 4.26 -10.21 -14.58
N ARG A 33 4.37 -9.71 -13.36
CA ARG A 33 5.39 -10.18 -12.38
C ARG A 33 5.18 -11.61 -11.90
N ALA A 34 3.96 -12.15 -11.99
CA ALA A 34 3.70 -13.54 -11.67
C ALA A 34 4.27 -14.45 -12.76
N GLU A 35 4.10 -14.05 -14.02
CA GLU A 35 4.63 -14.71 -15.21
C GLU A 35 6.17 -14.75 -15.18
N ASP A 36 6.81 -13.67 -14.72
CA ASP A 36 8.28 -13.55 -14.62
C ASP A 36 8.93 -14.37 -13.47
N GLY A 37 8.18 -15.25 -12.78
CA GLY A 37 8.79 -16.25 -11.89
C GLY A 37 8.55 -16.08 -10.38
N ARG A 38 7.44 -15.47 -9.95
CA ARG A 38 6.99 -15.52 -8.54
C ARG A 38 5.82 -16.48 -8.35
N PRO A 39 6.04 -17.73 -7.88
CA PRO A 39 4.97 -18.73 -7.74
C PRO A 39 3.88 -18.33 -6.73
N ASP A 40 4.17 -17.42 -5.79
CA ASP A 40 3.21 -16.93 -4.78
C ASP A 40 2.22 -15.87 -5.31
N ASN A 41 2.41 -15.37 -6.53
CA ASN A 41 1.55 -14.36 -7.14
C ASN A 41 0.41 -15.02 -7.93
N ASN A 42 -0.44 -15.80 -7.26
CA ASN A 42 -1.67 -16.28 -7.90
C ASN A 42 -2.75 -15.15 -7.96
N PRO A 43 -3.70 -15.19 -8.91
CA PRO A 43 -4.71 -14.15 -9.07
C PRO A 43 -5.52 -13.87 -7.80
N LYS A 44 -5.80 -14.90 -6.99
CA LYS A 44 -6.54 -14.78 -5.72
C LYS A 44 -5.73 -14.00 -4.67
N ALA A 45 -4.42 -14.25 -4.58
CA ALA A 45 -3.51 -13.53 -3.70
C ALA A 45 -3.35 -12.07 -4.15
N ILE A 46 -3.21 -11.82 -5.46
CA ILE A 46 -3.15 -10.45 -6.02
C ILE A 46 -4.41 -9.67 -5.66
N HIS A 47 -5.58 -10.25 -5.90
CA HIS A 47 -6.86 -9.62 -5.56
C HIS A 47 -6.96 -9.31 -4.06
N ARG A 48 -6.64 -10.28 -3.19
CA ARG A 48 -6.68 -10.09 -1.74
C ARG A 48 -5.74 -8.96 -1.29
N ARG A 49 -4.52 -8.91 -1.82
CA ARG A 49 -3.54 -7.84 -1.52
C ARG A 49 -4.06 -6.47 -1.92
N LEU A 50 -4.65 -6.33 -3.12
CA LEU A 50 -5.20 -5.05 -3.59
C LEU A 50 -6.39 -4.58 -2.72
N VAL A 51 -7.29 -5.49 -2.33
CA VAL A 51 -8.43 -5.17 -1.45
C VAL A 51 -7.92 -4.75 -0.07
N THR A 52 -7.04 -5.54 0.54
CA THR A 52 -6.47 -5.24 1.86
C THR A 52 -5.68 -3.93 1.85
N PHE A 53 -4.89 -3.68 0.80
CA PHE A 53 -4.18 -2.41 0.65
C PHE A 53 -5.16 -1.24 0.62
N LYS A 54 -6.20 -1.30 -0.23
CA LYS A 54 -7.19 -0.22 -0.32
C LYS A 54 -7.91 0.02 1.00
N GLN A 55 -8.29 -1.03 1.72
CA GLN A 55 -8.97 -0.89 3.02
C GLN A 55 -8.06 -0.27 4.08
N ASN A 56 -6.80 -0.68 4.15
CA ASN A 56 -5.89 -0.28 5.22
C ASN A 56 -5.19 1.05 4.95
N ILE A 57 -5.00 1.44 3.68
CA ILE A 57 -4.26 2.65 3.33
C ILE A 57 -5.11 3.92 3.42
N MET A 58 -6.44 3.84 3.25
CA MET A 58 -7.30 5.03 3.27
C MET A 58 -7.24 5.80 4.60
N PRO A 59 -7.29 5.16 5.79
CA PRO A 59 -7.12 5.87 7.06
C PRO A 59 -5.76 6.57 7.18
N LEU A 60 -4.69 5.95 6.66
CA LEU A 60 -3.34 6.53 6.69
C LEU A 60 -3.21 7.72 5.74
N VAL A 61 -3.79 7.61 4.53
CA VAL A 61 -3.84 8.71 3.57
C VAL A 61 -4.57 9.90 4.18
N GLN A 62 -5.74 9.68 4.76
CA GLN A 62 -6.50 10.75 5.43
C GLN A 62 -5.69 11.40 6.55
N TYR A 63 -5.08 10.60 7.43
CA TYR A 63 -4.27 11.09 8.55
C TYR A 63 -3.12 12.01 8.10
N TYR A 64 -2.39 11.64 7.05
CA TYR A 64 -1.28 12.48 6.55
C TYR A 64 -1.74 13.63 5.64
N GLN A 65 -2.91 13.53 5.01
CA GLN A 65 -3.57 14.63 4.29
C GLN A 65 -3.96 15.77 5.24
N GLU A 66 -4.61 15.44 6.36
CA GLU A 66 -5.01 16.42 7.38
C GLU A 66 -3.81 17.18 7.97
N ARG A 67 -2.64 16.53 8.01
CA ARG A 67 -1.37 17.11 8.49
C ARG A 67 -0.57 17.85 7.42
N LYS A 68 -1.01 17.83 6.16
CA LYS A 68 -0.28 18.40 5.01
C LYS A 68 1.13 17.82 4.84
N LEU A 69 1.32 16.55 5.19
CA LEU A 69 2.60 15.85 5.10
C LEU A 69 2.68 14.88 3.92
N ILE A 70 1.62 14.77 3.11
CA ILE A 70 1.53 13.78 2.02
C ILE A 70 1.54 14.44 0.64
N VAL A 71 2.31 13.83 -0.27
CA VAL A 71 2.33 14.14 -1.71
C VAL A 71 1.92 12.89 -2.50
N THR A 72 1.27 13.06 -3.64
CA THR A 72 0.67 11.98 -4.45
C THR A 72 1.19 11.92 -5.87
#